data_AF-A0A7Y8SV16-F1
#
_entry.id   AF-A0A7Y8SV16-F1
#
_cell.length_a   1.000
_cell.length_b   1.000
_cell.length_c   1.000
_cell.angle_alpha   90.00
_cell.angle_beta   90.00
_cell.angle_gamma   90.00
#
_symmetry.space_group_name_H-M   'P 1'
#
loop_
_entity.id
_entity.type
_entity.pdbx_description
1 polymer ?
#
loop_
_entity_poly.entity_id
_entity_poly.type
_entity_poly.pdbx_seq_one_letter_code
_entity_poly.pdbx_strand_id
1 'polypeptide(L)'
;NLLGVFIAASLYFVFVYHITNLYFTKHHGLEAFILMDGGIHTLLFWVGQVVLGYLLPMAILFHPGLGNNRGWIALASVLAILGGLAQMYVTIIGGQAYPIEMFPGYKVSSSFYDGVVHAYNPSLLEVMLGLGGVAVSLIMVAFAIKVLRFLPERLDDETVAALHGAK
;
A
#
# COMPACT_ATOMS: atom_id res chain seq x y z
N ASN A 1 -6.75 16.63 -9.26
CA ASN A 1 -6.10 15.81 -8.20
C ASN A 1 -5.67 14.45 -8.74
N LEU A 2 -4.47 14.38 -9.33
CA LEU A 2 -3.94 13.15 -9.95
C LEU A 2 -3.77 12.01 -8.93
N LEU A 3 -3.26 12.32 -7.73
CA LEU A 3 -3.10 11.35 -6.64
C LEU A 3 -4.42 10.63 -6.30
N GLY A 4 -5.51 11.39 -6.16
CA GLY A 4 -6.83 10.81 -5.88
C GLY A 4 -7.31 9.86 -6.98
N VAL A 5 -7.02 10.17 -8.25
CA VAL A 5 -7.37 9.31 -9.40
C VAL A 5 -6.57 8.00 -9.36
N PHE A 6 -5.27 8.04 -9.06
CA PHE A 6 -4.46 6.82 -8.93
C PHE A 6 -4.89 5.96 -7.75
N ILE A 7 -5.24 6.58 -6.62
CA ILE A 7 -5.77 5.87 -5.44
C ILE A 7 -7.10 5.18 -5.80
N ALA A 8 -8.01 5.88 -6.49
CA ALA A 8 -9.27 5.31 -6.95
C ALA A 8 -9.06 4.15 -7.95
N ALA A 9 -8.14 4.31 -8.91
CA ALA A 9 -7.80 3.26 -9.86
C ALA A 9 -7.20 2.02 -9.16
N SER A 10 -6.33 2.22 -8.17
CA SER A 10 -5.78 1.13 -7.36
C SER A 10 -6.88 0.39 -6.58
N LEU A 11 -7.79 1.12 -5.92
CA LEU A 11 -8.95 0.52 -5.24
C LEU A 11 -9.82 -0.29 -6.22
N TYR A 12 -10.05 0.22 -7.42
CA TYR A 12 -10.79 -0.50 -8.46
C TYR A 12 -10.13 -1.85 -8.81
N PHE A 13 -8.81 -1.88 -8.99
CA PHE A 13 -8.11 -3.14 -9.27
C PHE A 13 -8.16 -4.12 -8.09
N VAL A 14 -8.04 -3.63 -6.85
CA VAL A 14 -8.20 -4.47 -5.65
C VAL A 14 -9.62 -5.05 -5.58
N PHE A 15 -10.63 -4.24 -5.86
CA PHE A 15 -12.01 -4.68 -5.88
C PHE A 15 -12.25 -5.77 -6.94
N VAL A 16 -11.80 -5.54 -8.18
CA VAL A 16 -11.91 -6.53 -9.26
C VAL A 16 -11.14 -7.81 -8.94
N TYR A 17 -9.97 -7.70 -8.31
CA TYR A 17 -9.16 -8.84 -7.89
C TYR A 17 -9.94 -9.75 -6.92
N HIS A 18 -10.46 -9.18 -5.83
CA HIS A 18 -11.20 -9.96 -4.82
C HIS A 18 -12.51 -10.54 -5.37
N ILE A 19 -13.27 -9.79 -6.18
CA ILE A 19 -14.47 -10.34 -6.83
C ILE A 19 -14.13 -11.51 -7.76
N THR A 20 -13.06 -11.37 -8.54
CA THR A 20 -12.64 -12.43 -9.46
C THR A 20 -12.24 -13.68 -8.68
N ASN A 21 -11.53 -13.55 -7.57
CA ASN A 21 -11.17 -14.69 -6.73
C ASN A 21 -12.37 -15.30 -6.00
N LEU A 22 -13.34 -14.49 -5.58
CA LEU A 22 -14.60 -14.99 -5.02
C LEU A 22 -15.45 -15.76 -6.04
N TYR A 23 -15.24 -15.57 -7.34
CA TYR A 23 -15.89 -16.40 -8.37
C TYR A 23 -15.29 -17.81 -8.44
N PHE A 24 -13.99 -17.96 -8.20
CA PHE A 24 -13.30 -19.25 -8.26
C PHE A 24 -13.30 -19.98 -6.92
N THR A 25 -14.01 -21.11 -6.84
CA THR A 25 -14.14 -21.91 -5.60
C THR A 25 -12.83 -22.33 -4.96
N LYS A 26 -11.77 -22.53 -5.76
CA LYS A 26 -10.42 -22.84 -5.27
C LYS A 26 -9.83 -21.75 -4.36
N HIS A 27 -10.26 -20.49 -4.56
CA HIS A 27 -9.72 -19.34 -3.83
C HIS A 27 -10.59 -18.91 -2.65
N HIS A 28 -11.76 -19.52 -2.45
CA HIS A 28 -12.68 -19.15 -1.37
C HIS A 28 -12.06 -19.21 0.02
N GLY A 29 -11.21 -20.20 0.28
CA GLY A 29 -10.54 -20.31 1.58
C GLY A 29 -9.57 -19.16 1.85
N LEU A 30 -8.76 -18.77 0.86
CA LEU A 30 -7.84 -17.64 0.97
C LEU A 30 -8.61 -16.32 1.08
N GLU A 31 -9.68 -16.16 0.30
CA GLU A 31 -10.52 -14.96 0.35
C GLU A 31 -11.24 -14.83 1.70
N ALA A 32 -11.79 -15.91 2.25
CA ALA A 32 -12.37 -15.91 3.58
C ALA A 32 -11.34 -15.56 4.66
N PHE A 33 -10.11 -16.07 4.54
CA PHE A 33 -9.01 -15.71 5.42
C PHE A 33 -8.69 -14.22 5.35
N ILE A 34 -8.52 -13.64 4.15
CA ILE A 34 -8.18 -12.21 4.05
C ILE A 34 -9.36 -11.33 4.47
N LEU A 35 -10.58 -11.65 4.06
CA LEU A 35 -11.74 -10.75 4.18
C LEU A 35 -12.52 -10.90 5.49
N MET A 36 -12.47 -12.05 6.16
CA MET A 36 -13.32 -12.36 7.33
C MET A 36 -12.55 -12.91 8.54
N ASP A 37 -11.78 -13.99 8.37
CA ASP A 37 -11.36 -14.83 9.50
C ASP A 37 -9.84 -14.83 9.78
N GLY A 38 -9.05 -14.02 9.08
CA GLY A 38 -7.58 -14.01 9.18
C GLY A 38 -7.00 -13.13 10.29
N GLY A 39 -7.85 -12.62 11.18
CA GLY A 39 -7.44 -11.82 12.35
C GLY A 39 -6.74 -10.53 11.96
N ILE A 40 -5.44 -10.42 12.26
CA ILE A 40 -4.65 -9.21 11.95
C ILE A 40 -4.57 -8.93 10.44
N HIS A 41 -4.59 -9.96 9.59
CA HIS A 41 -4.56 -9.80 8.13
C HIS A 41 -5.84 -9.13 7.63
N THR A 42 -6.99 -9.55 8.16
CA THR A 42 -8.30 -8.94 7.89
C THR A 42 -8.38 -7.51 8.41
N LEU A 43 -7.86 -7.24 9.60
CA LEU A 43 -7.78 -5.89 10.15
C LEU A 43 -6.92 -4.98 9.27
N LEU A 44 -5.74 -5.45 8.84
CA LEU A 44 -4.83 -4.69 7.98
C LEU A 44 -5.42 -4.47 6.59
N PHE A 45 -6.16 -5.43 6.05
CA PHE A 45 -6.89 -5.27 4.79
C PHE A 45 -7.97 -4.18 4.92
N TRP A 46 -8.91 -4.32 5.84
CA TRP A 46 -10.04 -3.39 5.93
C TRP A 46 -9.64 -2.02 6.46
N VAL A 47 -8.91 -1.97 7.58
CA VAL A 47 -8.57 -0.70 8.23
C VAL A 47 -7.33 -0.09 7.60
N GLY A 48 -6.25 -0.86 7.47
CA GLY A 48 -4.97 -0.38 6.97
C GLY A 48 -5.03 -0.01 5.48
N GLN A 49 -5.43 -0.94 4.63
CA GLN A 49 -5.44 -0.75 3.19
C GLN A 49 -6.71 -0.03 2.73
N VAL A 50 -7.92 -0.55 3.03
CA VAL A 50 -9.16 0.01 2.46
C VAL A 50 -9.49 1.38 3.04
N VAL A 51 -9.61 1.49 4.37
CA VAL A 51 -10.01 2.74 5.01
C VAL A 51 -8.87 3.76 4.98
N LEU A 52 -7.71 3.43 5.54
CA LEU A 52 -6.59 4.39 5.66
C LEU A 52 -5.86 4.60 4.33
N GLY A 53 -5.74 3.58 3.48
CA GLY A 53 -5.02 3.66 2.21
C GLY A 53 -5.83 4.23 1.04
N TYR A 54 -7.13 3.95 0.99
CA TYR A 54 -7.98 4.37 -0.14
C TYR A 54 -9.03 5.40 0.26
N LEU A 55 -9.96 5.05 1.15
CA LEU A 55 -11.15 5.87 1.41
C LEU A 55 -10.80 7.21 2.05
N LEU A 56 -9.98 7.22 3.11
CA LEU A 56 -9.64 8.44 3.83
C LEU A 56 -8.79 9.42 2.98
N PRO A 57 -7.74 8.99 2.25
CA PRO A 57 -7.01 9.87 1.34
C PRO A 57 -7.89 10.42 0.22
N MET A 58 -8.77 9.60 -0.37
CA MET A 58 -9.70 10.08 -1.40
C MET A 58 -10.68 11.12 -0.83
N ALA A 59 -11.22 10.89 0.37
CA ALA A 59 -12.11 11.84 1.02
C ALA A 59 -11.41 13.19 1.24
N ILE A 60 -10.15 13.19 1.69
CA ILE A 60 -9.35 14.40 1.86
C ILE A 60 -9.12 15.11 0.51
N LEU A 61 -8.71 14.36 -0.52
CA LEU A 61 -8.30 14.91 -1.81
C LEU A 61 -9.47 15.40 -2.67
N PHE A 62 -10.65 14.79 -2.56
CA PHE A 62 -11.84 15.23 -3.31
C PHE A 62 -12.69 16.26 -2.56
N HIS A 63 -12.40 16.50 -1.28
CA HIS A 63 -13.11 17.53 -0.52
C HIS A 63 -12.64 18.95 -0.93
N PRO A 64 -13.55 19.86 -1.31
CA PRO A 64 -13.20 21.16 -1.89
C PRO A 64 -12.39 22.08 -0.96
N GLY A 65 -12.54 21.93 0.36
CA GLY A 65 -11.79 22.70 1.36
C GLY A 65 -10.48 22.06 1.82
N LEU A 66 -10.36 20.72 1.77
CA LEU A 66 -9.20 20.01 2.31
C LEU A 66 -8.14 19.77 1.21
N GLY A 67 -8.58 19.45 -0.01
CA GLY A 67 -7.71 19.19 -1.15
C GLY A 67 -6.89 20.38 -1.66
N ASN A 68 -7.18 21.60 -1.16
CA ASN A 68 -6.42 22.82 -1.50
C ASN A 68 -5.39 23.21 -0.43
N ASN A 69 -5.36 22.53 0.71
CA ASN A 69 -4.42 22.82 1.79
C ASN A 69 -3.24 21.83 1.75
N ARG A 70 -2.02 22.38 1.65
CA ARG A 70 -0.76 21.62 1.58
C ARG A 70 -0.59 20.59 2.70
N GLY A 71 -1.02 20.92 3.93
CA GLY A 71 -0.93 20.01 5.07
C GLY A 71 -1.82 18.77 4.92
N TRP A 72 -3.04 18.97 4.44
CA TRP A 72 -3.99 17.88 4.20
C TRP A 72 -3.57 17.00 3.01
N ILE A 73 -3.01 17.60 1.96
CA ILE A 73 -2.42 16.85 0.84
C ILE A 73 -1.24 15.99 1.35
N ALA A 74 -0.36 16.55 2.19
CA ALA A 74 0.75 15.80 2.77
C ALA A 74 0.26 14.62 3.63
N LEU A 75 -0.77 14.83 4.46
CA LEU A 75 -1.39 13.77 5.24
C LEU A 75 -1.98 12.67 4.35
N ALA A 76 -2.71 13.04 3.29
CA ALA A 76 -3.26 12.08 2.33
C ALA A 76 -2.16 11.24 1.65
N SER A 77 -1.03 11.84 1.31
CA SER A 77 0.13 11.11 0.75
C SER A 77 0.74 10.13 1.76
N VAL A 78 0.90 10.53 3.03
CA VAL A 78 1.41 9.63 4.09
C VAL A 78 0.46 8.46 4.30
N LEU A 79 -0.84 8.72 4.38
CA LEU A 79 -1.87 7.69 4.51
C LEU A 79 -1.86 6.72 3.33
N ALA A 80 -1.70 7.21 2.09
CA ALA A 80 -1.56 6.36 0.92
C ALA A 80 -0.33 5.45 0.98
N ILE A 81 0.82 5.95 1.47
CA ILE A 81 2.03 5.13 1.68
C ILE A 81 1.77 4.05 2.73
N LEU A 82 1.19 4.41 3.87
CA LEU A 82 0.87 3.46 4.94
C LEU A 82 -0.12 2.38 4.47
N GLY A 83 -1.13 2.77 3.70
CA GLY A 83 -2.07 1.84 3.10
C GLY A 83 -1.43 0.91 2.07
N GLY A 84 -0.49 1.42 1.26
CA GLY A 84 0.31 0.61 0.34
C GLY A 84 1.19 -0.41 1.08
N LEU A 85 1.79 -0.02 2.21
CA LEU A 85 2.54 -0.94 3.06
C LEU A 85 1.62 -2.01 3.69
N ALA A 86 0.41 -1.64 4.11
CA ALA A 86 -0.60 -2.60 4.59
C ALA A 86 -1.01 -3.57 3.47
N GLN A 87 -1.21 -3.10 2.24
CA GLN A 87 -1.47 -3.94 1.08
C GLN A 87 -0.33 -4.93 0.79
N MET A 88 0.92 -4.46 0.87
CA MET A 88 2.10 -5.34 0.72
C MET A 88 2.13 -6.40 1.83
N TYR A 89 1.84 -6.02 3.08
CA TYR A 89 1.77 -6.96 4.19
C TYR A 89 0.71 -8.03 3.97
N VAL A 90 -0.52 -7.64 3.61
CA VAL A 90 -1.61 -8.58 3.36
C VAL A 90 -1.28 -9.51 2.20
N THR A 91 -0.72 -8.98 1.11
CA THR A 91 -0.38 -9.78 -0.08
C THR A 91 0.79 -10.74 0.18
N ILE A 92 1.87 -10.27 0.79
CA ILE A 92 3.10 -11.06 1.00
C ILE A 92 2.94 -11.96 2.22
N ILE A 93 2.74 -11.37 3.40
CA ILE A 93 2.67 -12.11 4.67
C ILE A 93 1.36 -12.89 4.76
N GLY A 94 0.23 -12.26 4.44
CA GLY A 94 -1.06 -12.95 4.45
C GLY A 94 -1.15 -14.08 3.42
N GLY A 95 -0.58 -13.88 2.23
CA GLY A 95 -0.51 -14.91 1.21
C GLY A 95 0.38 -16.11 1.61
N GLN A 96 1.46 -15.87 2.35
CA GLN A 96 2.35 -16.92 2.87
C GLN A 96 1.82 -17.60 4.14
N ALA A 97 1.01 -16.88 4.94
CA ALA A 97 0.43 -17.41 6.17
C ALA A 97 -0.67 -18.44 5.90
N TYR A 98 -1.37 -18.33 4.75
CA TYR A 98 -2.43 -19.25 4.39
C TYR A 98 -1.85 -20.58 3.86
N PRO A 99 -2.27 -21.74 4.42
CA PRO A 99 -1.72 -23.04 4.03
C PRO A 99 -2.10 -23.40 2.58
N ILE A 100 -1.09 -23.78 1.79
CA ILE A 100 -1.27 -24.22 0.40
C ILE A 100 -1.39 -25.74 0.38
N GLU A 101 -2.43 -26.26 -0.28
CA GLU A 101 -2.54 -27.70 -0.55
C GLU A 101 -1.51 -28.11 -1.61
N MET A 102 -0.39 -28.69 -1.17
CA MET A 102 0.74 -29.02 -2.06
C MET A 102 0.44 -30.21 -2.99
N PHE A 103 -0.40 -31.14 -2.56
CA PHE A 103 -0.75 -32.36 -3.30
C PHE A 103 -2.28 -32.53 -3.41
N PRO A 104 -2.92 -31.84 -4.37
CA PRO A 104 -4.37 -31.93 -4.55
C PRO A 104 -4.82 -33.38 -4.77
N GLY A 105 -5.79 -33.85 -3.97
CA GLY A 105 -6.35 -35.20 -4.09
C GLY A 105 -5.60 -36.31 -3.32
N TYR A 106 -4.52 -35.98 -2.60
CA TYR A 106 -3.79 -36.91 -1.75
C TYR A 106 -3.76 -36.42 -0.30
N LYS A 107 -4.07 -37.30 0.66
CA LYS A 107 -3.84 -37.02 2.08
C LYS A 107 -2.39 -37.33 2.41
N VAL A 108 -1.53 -36.32 2.30
CA VAL A 108 -0.16 -36.37 2.79
C VAL A 108 -0.17 -35.82 4.22
N SER A 109 0.46 -36.53 5.15
CA SER A 109 0.64 -36.06 6.52
C SER A 109 2.14 -35.97 6.83
N SER A 110 2.64 -34.76 7.02
CA SER A 110 3.97 -34.50 7.55
C SER A 110 3.94 -34.35 9.08
N SER A 111 5.02 -34.73 9.76
CA SER A 111 5.22 -34.43 11.19
C SER A 111 5.58 -32.97 11.46
N PHE A 112 5.66 -32.12 10.42
CA PHE A 112 6.11 -30.73 10.50
C PHE A 112 5.06 -29.78 9.92
N TYR A 113 4.29 -29.12 10.81
CA TYR A 113 3.44 -27.95 10.52
C TYR A 113 2.54 -28.04 9.26
N ASP A 114 1.93 -29.20 9.01
CA ASP A 114 1.03 -29.39 7.87
C ASP A 114 -0.30 -28.65 8.11
N GLY A 115 -0.66 -27.72 7.23
CA GLY A 115 -1.96 -27.04 7.24
C GLY A 115 -2.20 -25.96 8.31
N VAL A 116 -1.16 -25.48 9.01
CA VAL A 116 -1.31 -24.48 10.08
C VAL A 116 -1.02 -23.06 9.58
N VAL A 117 -1.81 -22.09 10.02
CA VAL A 117 -1.54 -20.66 9.77
C VAL A 117 -0.28 -20.25 10.53
N HIS A 118 0.77 -19.86 9.81
CA HIS A 118 2.02 -19.42 10.42
C HIS A 118 1.90 -17.99 10.97
N ALA A 119 2.24 -17.81 12.24
CA ALA A 119 2.31 -16.49 12.86
C ALA A 119 3.61 -15.78 12.45
N TYR A 120 3.48 -14.57 11.93
CA TYR A 120 4.61 -13.65 11.68
C TYR A 120 4.62 -12.58 12.76
N ASN A 121 5.77 -12.42 13.44
CA ASN A 121 5.99 -11.33 14.38
C ASN A 121 7.30 -10.62 14.00
N PRO A 122 7.24 -9.39 13.47
CA PRO A 122 8.43 -8.70 12.99
C PRO A 122 9.39 -8.42 14.14
N SER A 123 10.64 -8.84 13.96
CA SER A 123 11.72 -8.53 14.87
C SER A 123 12.13 -7.05 14.75
N LEU A 124 12.75 -6.53 15.82
CA LEU A 124 13.28 -5.16 15.82
C LEU A 124 14.27 -4.94 14.66
N LEU A 125 15.09 -5.94 14.33
CA LEU A 125 16.06 -5.85 13.25
C LEU A 125 15.40 -5.74 11.87
N GLU A 126 14.29 -6.44 11.63
CA GLU A 126 13.52 -6.31 10.39
C GLU A 126 12.91 -4.89 10.26
N VAL A 127 12.40 -4.34 11.36
CA VAL A 127 11.89 -2.96 11.38
C VAL A 127 13.01 -1.96 11.08
N MET A 128 14.17 -2.13 11.73
CA MET A 128 15.34 -1.28 11.47
C MET A 128 15.85 -1.40 10.04
N LEU A 129 15.77 -2.59 9.43
CA LEU A 129 16.13 -2.80 8.03
C LEU A 129 15.19 -2.02 7.09
N GLY A 130 13.88 -2.07 7.34
CA GLY A 130 12.90 -1.29 6.58
C GLY A 130 13.14 0.22 6.69
N LEU A 131 13.37 0.73 7.91
CA LEU A 131 13.70 2.14 8.14
C LEU A 131 15.03 2.54 7.50
N GLY A 132 16.02 1.64 7.50
CA GLY A 132 17.31 1.84 6.84
C GLY A 132 17.16 2.07 5.34
N GLY A 133 16.31 1.29 4.66
CA GLY A 133 16.00 1.48 3.24
C GLY A 133 15.40 2.86 2.94
N VAL A 134 14.47 3.33 3.79
CA VAL A 134 13.90 4.69 3.68
C VAL A 134 14.97 5.76 3.88
N ALA A 135 15.81 5.63 4.91
CA ALA A 135 16.87 6.59 5.19
C ALA A 135 17.88 6.69 4.04
N VAL A 136 18.34 5.55 3.51
CA VAL A 136 19.26 5.51 2.36
C VAL A 136 18.61 6.14 1.13
N SER A 137 17.33 5.87 0.88
CA SER A 137 16.58 6.50 -0.24
C SER A 137 16.54 8.01 -0.14
N LEU A 138 16.26 8.55 1.05
CA LEU A 138 16.25 10.00 1.30
C LEU A 138 17.64 10.62 1.14
N ILE A 139 18.69 9.95 1.63
CA ILE A 139 20.08 10.39 1.46
C ILE A 139 20.45 10.45 -0.02
N MET A 140 20.11 9.40 -0.79
CA MET A 140 20.36 9.37 -2.24
C MET A 140 19.65 10.52 -2.96
N VAL A 141 18.37 10.77 -2.65
CA VAL A 141 17.62 11.88 -3.25
C VAL A 141 18.24 13.23 -2.88
N ALA A 142 18.58 13.46 -1.61
CA ALA A 142 19.20 14.70 -1.16
C ALA A 142 20.58 14.92 -1.81
N PHE A 143 21.39 13.87 -1.91
CA PHE A 143 22.67 13.91 -2.58
C PHE A 143 22.52 14.20 -4.08
N ALA A 144 21.58 13.54 -4.74
CA ALA A 144 21.31 13.74 -6.16
C ALA A 144 20.84 15.18 -6.44
N ILE A 145 19.96 15.75 -5.62
CA ILE A 145 19.54 17.15 -5.73
C ILE A 145 20.71 18.12 -5.50
N LYS A 146 21.64 17.79 -4.60
CA LYS A 146 22.81 18.62 -4.32
C LYS A 146 23.81 18.63 -5.47
N VAL A 147 24.01 17.47 -6.12
CA VAL A 147 25.04 17.29 -7.17
C VAL A 147 24.49 17.61 -8.56
N LEU A 148 23.25 17.24 -8.83
CA LEU A 148 22.57 17.42 -10.12
C LEU A 148 21.60 18.58 -10.01
N ARG A 149 21.59 19.48 -11.00
CA ARG A 149 20.71 20.66 -11.05
C ARG A 149 19.26 20.25 -11.37
N PHE A 150 18.64 19.44 -10.52
CA PHE A 150 17.27 18.94 -10.68
C PHE A 150 16.20 19.96 -10.29
N LEU A 151 16.53 20.86 -9.35
CA LEU A 151 15.63 21.93 -8.95
C LEU A 151 15.84 23.17 -9.83
N PRO A 152 14.78 23.85 -10.26
CA PRO A 152 14.90 25.11 -10.96
C PRO A 152 15.50 26.17 -10.04
N GLU A 153 16.27 27.09 -10.63
CA GLU A 153 16.95 28.15 -9.90
C GLU A 153 15.98 29.15 -9.27
N ARG A 154 14.75 29.23 -9.82
CA ARG A 154 13.67 30.08 -9.33
C ARG A 154 12.34 29.33 -9.40
N LEU A 155 11.55 29.44 -8.33
CA LEU A 155 10.21 28.88 -8.21
C LEU A 155 9.20 29.93 -7.71
N ASP A 156 9.50 31.21 -7.95
CA ASP A 156 8.61 32.32 -7.59
C ASP A 156 7.39 32.38 -8.53
N ASP A 157 6.28 32.86 -7.99
CA ASP A 157 4.99 32.87 -8.69
C ASP A 157 5.05 33.71 -9.99
N GLU A 158 5.88 34.76 -10.03
CA GLU A 158 6.11 35.57 -11.24
C GLU A 158 6.79 34.77 -12.35
N THR A 159 7.87 34.05 -12.04
CA THR A 159 8.60 33.21 -12.99
C THR A 159 7.72 32.06 -13.51
N VAL A 160 6.92 31.45 -12.63
CA VAL A 160 5.99 30.37 -12.99
C VAL A 160 4.85 30.91 -13.86
N ALA A 161 4.27 32.07 -13.52
CA ALA A 161 3.23 32.72 -14.31
C ALA A 161 3.75 33.17 -15.69
N ALA A 162 4.97 33.67 -15.79
CA ALA A 162 5.60 34.03 -17.06
C ALA A 162 5.77 32.81 -17.99
N LEU A 163 6.14 31.64 -17.44
CA LEU A 163 6.28 30.39 -18.21
C LEU A 163 4.92 29.79 -18.63
N HIS A 164 3.88 29.93 -17.81
CA HIS A 164 2.52 29.46 -18.15
C HIS A 164 1.72 30.45 -19.02
N GLY A 165 2.06 31.74 -18.94
CA GLY A 165 1.49 32.84 -19.73
C GLY A 165 2.23 33.14 -21.02
N ALA A 166 3.37 32.50 -21.28
CA ALA A 166 4.05 32.53 -22.58
C ALA A 166 3.27 31.70 -23.61
N LYS A 167 2.21 32.30 -24.14
CA LYS A 167 1.64 32.02 -25.46
C LYS A 167 1.67 33.29 -26.29
#